data_AF-A0A936YB91-F1
#
_entry.id   AF-A0A936YB91-F1
#
_cell.length_a   1.000
_cell.length_b   1.000
_cell.length_c   1.000
_cell.angle_alpha   90.00
_cell.angle_beta   90.00
_cell.angle_gamma   90.00
#
_symmetry.space_group_name_H-M   'P 1'
#
loop_
_entity.id
_entity.type
_entity.pdbx_description
1 polymer ?
#
loop_
_entity_poly.entity_id
_entity_poly.type
_entity_poly.pdbx_seq_one_letter_code
_entity_poly.pdbx_strand_id
1 'polypeptide(L)'
;MNEEYLRQTKELVTSIQTRFLELGARLYKIHEEKLWEGSFDSYVDFLESARISESQASIFANIHKYYVLEGGIQEDRLALIGYSNLHQALPLIQAEGVESAVVKAQTLTREEIKDDVRGIKFGDEHAHSLGETRFAFCTECKKLVRLEEKDL
;
A
#
# COMPACT_ATOMS: atom_id res chain seq x y z
N MET A 1 10.56 -33.42 6.16
CA MET A 1 9.93 -32.62 7.25
C MET A 1 10.03 -31.13 6.96
N ASN A 2 11.21 -30.59 6.64
CA ASN A 2 11.37 -29.15 6.36
C ASN A 2 10.66 -28.68 5.09
N GLU A 3 10.73 -29.44 3.99
CA GLU A 3 10.09 -29.06 2.71
C GLU A 3 8.57 -28.92 2.82
N GLU A 4 7.92 -29.82 3.55
CA GLU A 4 6.48 -29.80 3.78
C GLU A 4 6.05 -28.59 4.61
N TYR A 5 6.79 -28.25 5.66
CA TYR A 5 6.51 -27.06 6.47
C TYR A 5 6.69 -25.76 5.66
N LEU A 6 7.71 -25.69 4.80
CA LEU A 6 7.92 -24.57 3.89
C LEU A 6 6.78 -24.44 2.87
N ARG A 7 6.30 -25.55 2.31
CA ARG A 7 5.14 -25.58 1.40
C ARG A 7 3.88 -25.07 2.10
N GLN A 8 3.55 -25.63 3.26
CA GLN A 8 2.41 -25.19 4.07
C GLN A 8 2.48 -23.70 4.45
N THR A 9 3.69 -23.21 4.76
CA THR A 9 3.90 -21.78 5.06
C THR A 9 3.61 -20.90 3.83
N LYS A 10 4.03 -21.31 2.63
CA LYS A 10 3.71 -20.57 1.39
C LYS A 10 2.21 -20.55 1.14
N GLU A 11 1.53 -21.69 1.31
CA GLU A 11 0.08 -21.78 1.16
C GLU A 11 -0.67 -20.90 2.16
N LEU A 12 -0.18 -20.86 3.41
CA LEU A 12 -0.72 -19.96 4.43
C LEU A 12 -0.58 -18.49 4.01
N VAL A 13 0.59 -18.09 3.48
CA VAL A 13 0.81 -16.72 2.98
C VAL A 13 -0.17 -16.40 1.86
N THR A 14 -0.32 -17.27 0.86
CA THR A 14 -1.27 -17.06 -0.24
C THR A 14 -2.71 -16.93 0.27
N SER A 15 -3.12 -17.82 1.19
CA SER A 15 -4.44 -17.75 1.83
C SER A 15 -4.68 -16.42 2.52
N ILE A 16 -3.69 -15.92 3.28
CA ILE A 16 -3.75 -14.60 3.92
C ILE A 16 -3.91 -13.48 2.87
N GLN A 17 -3.16 -13.52 1.76
CA GLN A 17 -3.28 -12.51 0.70
C GLN A 17 -4.67 -12.53 0.05
N THR A 18 -5.22 -13.71 -0.24
CA THR A 18 -6.60 -13.85 -0.72
C THR A 18 -7.60 -13.23 0.25
N ARG A 19 -7.46 -13.50 1.56
CA ARG A 19 -8.34 -12.91 2.58
C ARG A 19 -8.24 -11.38 2.66
N PHE A 20 -7.07 -10.79 2.39
CA PHE A 20 -6.94 -9.35 2.32
C PHE A 20 -7.68 -8.74 1.12
N LEU A 21 -7.71 -9.43 -0.02
CA LEU A 21 -8.48 -9.00 -1.19
C LEU A 21 -9.99 -9.08 -0.92
N GLU A 22 -10.45 -10.20 -0.34
CA GLU A 22 -11.85 -10.36 0.10
C GLU A 22 -12.25 -9.29 1.13
N LEU A 23 -11.35 -8.97 2.06
CA LEU A 23 -11.56 -7.90 3.03
C LEU A 23 -11.67 -6.54 2.32
N GLY A 24 -10.82 -6.27 1.32
CA GLY A 24 -10.90 -5.07 0.49
C GLY A 24 -12.26 -4.93 -0.20
N ALA A 25 -12.77 -6.01 -0.80
CA ALA A 25 -14.10 -6.04 -1.40
C ALA A 25 -15.21 -5.69 -0.40
N ARG A 26 -15.16 -6.30 0.80
CA ARG A 26 -16.13 -6.02 1.87
C ARG A 26 -16.05 -4.60 2.37
N LEU A 27 -14.84 -4.09 2.63
CA LEU A 27 -14.63 -2.73 3.14
C LEU A 27 -15.07 -1.68 2.13
N TYR A 28 -14.77 -1.90 0.84
CA TYR A 28 -15.28 -1.06 -0.24
C TYR A 28 -16.81 -1.03 -0.23
N LYS A 29 -17.46 -2.20 -0.23
CA LYS A 29 -18.92 -2.29 -0.21
C LYS A 29 -19.55 -1.64 1.03
N ILE A 30 -19.01 -1.90 2.21
CA ILE A 30 -19.50 -1.32 3.48
C ILE A 30 -19.42 0.20 3.45
N HIS A 31 -18.35 0.75 2.87
CA HIS A 31 -18.16 2.19 2.74
C HIS A 31 -19.15 2.80 1.73
N GLU A 32 -19.19 2.28 0.49
CA GLU A 32 -19.99 2.85 -0.60
C GLU A 32 -21.49 2.73 -0.37
N GLU A 33 -21.94 1.60 0.18
CA GLU A 33 -23.36 1.35 0.48
C GLU A 33 -23.74 1.78 1.91
N LYS A 34 -22.79 2.35 2.66
CA LYS A 34 -22.97 2.79 4.05
C LYS A 34 -23.58 1.74 4.98
N LEU A 35 -23.17 0.48 4.85
CA LEU A 35 -23.75 -0.66 5.58
C LEU A 35 -23.52 -0.63 7.10
N TRP A 36 -22.73 0.32 7.57
CA TRP A 36 -22.51 0.59 8.99
C TRP A 36 -23.65 1.43 9.62
N GLU A 37 -24.40 2.19 8.80
CA GLU A 37 -25.50 3.04 9.27
C GLU A 37 -26.55 2.19 10.01
N GLY A 38 -26.94 2.63 11.20
CA GLY A 38 -27.90 1.95 12.06
C GLY A 38 -27.31 0.91 13.02
N SER A 39 -26.04 0.52 12.84
CA SER A 39 -25.30 -0.31 13.81
C SER A 39 -24.13 0.42 14.47
N PHE A 40 -23.58 1.42 13.78
CA PHE A 40 -22.46 2.25 14.24
C PHE A 40 -22.75 3.73 13.97
N ASP A 41 -22.16 4.62 14.76
CA ASP A 41 -22.35 6.08 14.64
C ASP A 41 -21.60 6.65 13.42
N SER A 42 -20.48 6.03 13.04
CA SER A 42 -19.70 6.37 11.85
C SER A 42 -18.99 5.15 11.25
N TYR A 43 -18.47 5.29 10.02
CA TYR A 43 -17.59 4.29 9.42
C TYR A 43 -16.32 4.06 10.25
N VAL A 44 -15.79 5.12 10.88
CA VAL A 44 -14.60 5.04 11.72
C VAL A 44 -14.89 4.19 12.96
N ASP A 45 -16.04 4.35 13.61
CA ASP A 45 -16.43 3.55 14.77
C ASP A 45 -16.55 2.06 14.42
N PHE A 46 -17.09 1.76 13.23
CA PHE A 46 -17.10 0.40 12.69
C PHE A 46 -15.67 -0.14 12.54
N LEU A 47 -14.76 0.61 11.92
CA LEU A 47 -13.37 0.20 11.71
C LEU A 47 -12.63 -0.03 13.04
N GLU A 48 -12.81 0.84 14.02
CA GLU A 48 -12.24 0.71 15.35
C GLU A 48 -12.75 -0.56 16.05
N SER A 49 -14.06 -0.83 15.98
CA SER A 49 -14.65 -2.06 16.52
C SER A 49 -14.06 -3.33 15.87
N ALA A 50 -13.75 -3.26 14.58
CA ALA A 50 -13.14 -4.33 13.81
C ALA A 50 -11.60 -4.42 13.96
N ARG A 51 -10.98 -3.48 14.70
CA ARG A 51 -9.52 -3.34 14.86
C ARG A 51 -8.79 -3.14 13.54
N ILE A 52 -9.38 -2.37 12.63
CA ILE A 52 -8.81 -2.00 11.34
C ILE A 52 -8.53 -0.49 11.38
N SER A 53 -7.30 -0.09 11.03
CA SER A 53 -7.01 1.34 10.87
C SER A 53 -7.63 1.89 9.59
N GLU A 54 -7.99 3.18 9.57
CA GLU A 54 -8.48 3.86 8.37
C GLU A 54 -7.50 3.75 7.19
N SER A 55 -6.20 3.83 7.47
CA SER A 55 -5.16 3.66 6.45
C SER A 55 -5.19 2.27 5.81
N GLN A 56 -5.30 1.20 6.60
CA GLN A 56 -5.42 -0.17 6.08
C GLN A 56 -6.72 -0.36 5.31
N ALA A 57 -7.84 0.16 5.83
CA ALA A 57 -9.12 0.07 5.16
C ALA A 57 -9.09 0.74 3.78
N SER A 58 -8.51 1.94 3.71
CA SER A 58 -8.30 2.67 2.46
C SER A 58 -7.39 1.91 1.49
N ILE A 59 -6.30 1.30 1.97
CA ILE A 59 -5.40 0.49 1.12
C ILE A 59 -6.16 -0.68 0.49
N PHE A 60 -6.87 -1.48 1.29
CA PHE A 60 -7.55 -2.67 0.79
C PHE A 60 -8.72 -2.31 -0.13
N ALA A 61 -9.52 -1.31 0.23
CA ALA A 61 -10.63 -0.84 -0.59
C ALA A 61 -10.16 -0.29 -1.94
N ASN A 62 -9.05 0.46 -1.97
CA ASN A 62 -8.49 1.00 -3.21
C ASN A 62 -7.93 -0.10 -4.11
N ILE A 63 -7.27 -1.12 -3.57
CA ILE A 63 -6.81 -2.28 -4.37
C ILE A 63 -8.01 -2.92 -5.07
N HIS A 64 -9.08 -3.20 -4.34
CA HIS A 64 -10.29 -3.80 -4.92
C HIS A 64 -10.92 -2.90 -5.98
N LYS A 65 -11.11 -1.61 -5.67
CA LYS A 65 -11.67 -0.63 -6.61
C LYS A 65 -10.89 -0.58 -7.92
N TYR A 66 -9.59 -0.32 -7.86
CA TYR A 66 -8.81 -0.02 -9.07
C TYR A 66 -8.40 -1.27 -9.86
N TYR A 67 -8.03 -2.37 -9.19
CA TYR A 67 -7.63 -3.58 -9.92
C TYR A 67 -8.82 -4.46 -10.31
N VAL A 68 -9.79 -4.65 -9.42
CA VAL A 68 -10.88 -5.62 -9.64
C VAL A 68 -12.05 -4.97 -10.36
N LEU A 69 -12.61 -3.88 -9.80
CA LEU A 69 -13.82 -3.27 -10.34
C LEU A 69 -13.54 -2.47 -11.62
N GLU A 70 -12.57 -1.56 -11.56
CA GLU A 70 -12.22 -0.72 -12.71
C GLU A 70 -11.32 -1.45 -13.72
N GLY A 71 -10.37 -2.25 -13.20
CA GLY A 71 -9.39 -2.96 -14.01
C GLY A 71 -9.81 -4.33 -14.52
N GLY A 72 -10.89 -4.92 -13.99
CA GLY A 72 -11.38 -6.25 -14.39
C GLY A 72 -10.44 -7.41 -14.04
N ILE A 73 -9.42 -7.20 -13.19
CA ILE A 73 -8.46 -8.23 -12.82
C ILE A 73 -9.09 -9.19 -11.80
N GLN A 74 -8.94 -10.49 -12.05
CA GLN A 74 -9.42 -11.52 -11.14
C GLN A 74 -8.61 -11.56 -9.84
N GLU A 75 -9.30 -11.76 -8.71
CA GLU A 75 -8.69 -11.72 -7.37
C GLU A 75 -7.64 -12.83 -7.15
N ASP A 76 -7.82 -13.99 -7.79
CA ASP A 76 -6.88 -15.11 -7.75
C ASP A 76 -5.50 -14.74 -8.32
N ARG A 77 -5.47 -13.96 -9.41
CA ARG A 77 -4.24 -13.42 -10.00
C ARG A 77 -3.55 -12.43 -9.07
N LEU A 78 -4.31 -11.56 -8.40
CA LEU A 78 -3.79 -10.56 -7.47
C LEU A 78 -3.24 -11.19 -6.17
N ALA A 79 -3.85 -12.29 -5.71
CA ALA A 79 -3.46 -12.97 -4.47
C ALA A 79 -2.01 -13.47 -4.48
N LEU A 80 -1.44 -13.70 -5.67
CA LEU A 80 -0.06 -14.16 -5.84
C LEU A 80 1.00 -13.05 -5.66
N ILE A 81 0.59 -11.77 -5.70
CA ILE A 81 1.49 -10.61 -5.72
C ILE A 81 1.67 -10.02 -4.31
N GLY A 82 0.60 -10.06 -3.53
CA GLY A 82 0.54 -9.49 -2.19
C GLY A 82 0.15 -8.00 -2.18
N TYR A 83 -0.69 -7.63 -1.20
CA TYR A 83 -1.35 -6.32 -1.18
C TYR A 83 -0.36 -5.13 -1.11
N SER A 84 0.81 -5.32 -0.50
CA SER A 84 1.79 -4.23 -0.31
C SER A 84 2.38 -3.77 -1.64
N ASN A 85 2.68 -4.70 -2.55
CA ASN A 85 3.18 -4.36 -3.88
C ASN A 85 2.05 -3.77 -4.74
N LEU A 86 0.87 -4.37 -4.70
CA LEU A 86 -0.32 -3.85 -5.41
C LEU A 86 -0.64 -2.41 -5.03
N HIS A 87 -0.63 -2.10 -3.73
CA HIS A 87 -0.86 -0.75 -3.23
C HIS A 87 0.17 0.25 -3.76
N GLN A 88 1.45 -0.13 -3.75
CA GLN A 88 2.52 0.76 -4.22
C GLN A 88 2.48 0.99 -5.72
N ALA A 89 2.02 0.00 -6.49
CA ALA A 89 1.85 0.10 -7.92
C ALA A 89 0.56 0.84 -8.35
N LEU A 90 -0.35 1.20 -7.42
CA LEU A 90 -1.57 1.95 -7.75
C LEU A 90 -1.35 3.19 -8.62
N PRO A 91 -0.34 4.06 -8.36
CA PRO A 91 -0.10 5.24 -9.19
C PRO A 91 0.27 4.88 -10.65
N LEU A 92 0.80 3.69 -10.89
CA LEU A 92 1.16 3.20 -12.22
C LEU A 92 -0.07 2.89 -13.08
N ILE A 93 -1.23 2.61 -12.46
CA ILE A 93 -2.47 2.34 -13.20
C ILE A 93 -2.86 3.54 -14.08
N GLN A 94 -2.74 4.76 -13.54
CA GLN A 94 -3.08 5.97 -14.29
C GLN A 94 -2.06 6.29 -15.39
N ALA A 95 -0.78 5.98 -15.16
CA ALA A 95 0.31 6.30 -16.08
C ALA A 95 0.46 5.26 -17.21
N GLU A 96 0.26 3.97 -16.90
CA GLU A 96 0.64 2.86 -17.76
C GLU A 96 -0.48 1.81 -17.95
N GLY A 97 -1.59 1.95 -17.25
CA GLY A 97 -2.70 1.00 -17.27
C GLY A 97 -2.56 -0.12 -16.23
N VAL A 98 -3.70 -0.76 -15.94
CA VAL A 98 -3.82 -1.77 -14.87
C VAL A 98 -2.94 -3.00 -15.11
N GLU A 99 -2.84 -3.48 -16.35
CA GLU A 99 -2.03 -4.65 -16.68
C GLU A 99 -0.54 -4.41 -16.50
N SER A 100 -0.04 -3.22 -16.89
CA SER A 100 1.36 -2.85 -16.64
C SER A 100 1.64 -2.78 -15.13
N ALA A 101 0.73 -2.17 -14.37
CA ALA A 101 0.84 -2.10 -12.92
C ALA A 101 0.86 -3.49 -12.27
N VAL A 102 0.03 -4.44 -12.72
CA VAL A 102 0.03 -5.84 -12.25
C VAL A 102 1.37 -6.52 -12.54
N VAL A 103 1.87 -6.41 -13.77
CA VAL A 103 3.16 -7.00 -14.16
C VAL A 103 4.27 -6.43 -13.28
N LYS A 104 4.35 -5.11 -13.15
CA LYS A 104 5.36 -4.44 -12.31
C LYS A 104 5.27 -4.86 -10.85
N ALA A 105 4.06 -4.91 -10.28
CA ALA A 105 3.86 -5.35 -8.90
C ALA A 105 4.32 -6.80 -8.67
N GLN A 106 4.20 -7.65 -9.68
CA GLN A 106 4.62 -9.05 -9.65
C GLN A 106 6.14 -9.23 -9.84
N THR A 107 6.76 -8.44 -10.70
CA THR A 107 8.16 -8.65 -11.11
C THR A 107 9.17 -7.79 -10.36
N LEU A 108 8.78 -6.60 -9.90
CA LEU A 108 9.67 -5.65 -9.28
C LEU A 108 9.68 -5.78 -7.76
N THR A 109 10.81 -5.44 -7.16
CA THR A 109 10.92 -5.22 -5.73
C THR A 109 10.14 -3.97 -5.32
N ARG A 110 9.84 -3.89 -4.02
CA ARG A 110 9.15 -2.76 -3.43
C ARG A 110 9.84 -1.41 -3.72
N GLU A 111 11.17 -1.39 -3.66
CA GLU A 111 11.99 -0.21 -3.88
C GLU A 111 11.98 0.21 -5.35
N GLU A 112 12.09 -0.73 -6.27
CA GLU A 112 11.98 -0.46 -7.72
C GLU A 112 10.60 0.12 -8.09
N ILE A 113 9.50 -0.40 -7.52
CA ILE A 113 8.16 0.17 -7.75
C ILE A 113 8.10 1.62 -7.26
N LYS A 114 8.72 1.94 -6.11
CA LYS A 114 8.74 3.32 -5.61
C LYS A 114 9.54 4.23 -6.53
N ASP A 115 10.64 3.75 -7.06
CA ASP A 115 11.49 4.53 -7.96
C ASP A 115 10.77 4.78 -9.30
N ASP A 116 10.10 3.78 -9.88
CA ASP A 116 9.21 3.96 -11.04
C ASP A 116 8.12 5.01 -10.79
N VAL A 117 7.42 4.89 -9.65
CA VAL A 117 6.37 5.85 -9.26
C VAL A 117 6.93 7.27 -9.06
N ARG A 118 8.16 7.40 -8.54
CA ARG A 118 8.85 8.69 -8.42
C ARG A 118 9.24 9.26 -9.79
N GLY A 119 9.78 8.43 -10.68
CA GLY A 119 10.13 8.81 -12.04
C GLY A 119 8.92 9.39 -12.80
N ILE A 120 7.76 8.76 -12.67
CA ILE A 120 6.51 9.27 -13.26
C ILE A 120 6.09 10.62 -12.65
N LYS A 121 6.28 10.81 -11.34
CA LYS A 121 5.83 12.03 -10.64
C LYS A 121 6.76 13.22 -10.84
N PHE A 122 8.07 12.98 -10.87
CA PHE A 122 9.09 14.03 -10.79
C PHE A 122 10.04 14.06 -12.00
N GLY A 123 9.97 13.08 -12.89
CA GLY A 123 10.97 12.83 -13.93
C GLY A 123 12.20 12.10 -13.40
N ASP A 124 12.84 11.31 -14.26
CA ASP A 124 14.05 10.54 -13.92
C ASP A 124 15.29 11.43 -13.76
N GLU A 125 15.26 12.64 -14.32
CA GLU A 125 16.32 13.63 -14.22
C GLU A 125 15.80 14.90 -13.56
N HIS A 126 15.94 14.99 -12.24
CA HIS A 126 15.80 16.25 -11.55
C HIS A 126 17.05 16.56 -10.73
N ALA A 127 17.49 17.81 -10.78
CA ALA A 127 18.59 18.28 -9.95
C ALA A 127 18.14 18.23 -8.48
N HIS A 128 18.81 17.41 -7.66
CA HIS A 128 18.58 17.41 -6.23
C HIS A 128 19.02 18.76 -5.64
N SER A 129 18.09 19.70 -5.50
CA SER A 129 18.31 20.89 -4.69
C SER A 129 18.16 20.52 -3.23
N LEU A 130 19.27 20.52 -2.48
CA LEU A 130 19.21 20.38 -1.04
C LEU A 130 18.45 21.59 -0.49
N GLY A 131 17.35 21.34 0.22
CA GLY A 131 16.65 22.40 0.93
C GLY A 131 17.56 23.06 1.97
N GLU A 132 17.29 24.32 2.30
CA GLU A 132 18.02 25.10 3.33
C GLU A 132 18.00 24.43 4.71
N THR A 133 17.08 23.50 4.92
CA THR A 133 16.90 22.83 6.21
C THR A 133 17.87 21.66 6.36
N ARG A 134 18.79 21.78 7.32
CA ARG A 134 19.69 20.71 7.74
C ARG A 134 19.20 20.11 9.05
N PHE A 135 19.35 18.80 9.22
CA PHE A 135 19.05 18.10 10.47
C PHE A 135 20.30 17.41 10.99
N ALA A 136 20.50 17.43 12.30
CA ALA A 136 21.54 16.69 13.00
C ALA A 136 20.95 15.85 14.13
N PHE A 137 21.67 14.82 14.56
CA PHE A 137 21.32 14.10 15.78
C PHE A 137 22.07 14.70 16.96
N CYS A 138 21.34 15.12 17.99
CA CYS A 138 21.95 15.49 19.26
C CYS A 138 22.73 14.28 19.81
N THR A 139 24.02 14.44 20.07
CA THR A 139 24.89 13.34 20.54
C THR A 139 24.49 12.81 21.91
N GLU A 140 23.85 13.63 22.74
CA GLU A 140 23.43 13.30 24.10
C GLU A 140 22.03 12.68 24.15
N CYS A 141 21.00 13.39 23.67
CA CYS A 141 19.61 12.94 23.79
C CYS A 141 19.11 12.15 22.57
N LYS A 142 19.93 12.00 21.53
CA LYS A 142 19.61 11.28 20.28
C LYS A 142 18.37 11.79 19.53
N LYS A 143 17.87 12.99 19.87
CA LYS A 143 16.79 13.65 19.14
C LYS A 143 17.32 14.27 17.85
N LEU A 144 16.48 14.22 16.81
CA LEU A 144 16.71 14.94 15.57
C LEU A 144 16.47 16.43 15.82
N VAL A 145 17.50 17.26 15.64
CA VAL A 145 17.44 18.71 15.77
C VAL A 145 17.62 19.36 14.40
N ARG A 146 16.88 20.43 14.15
CA ARG A 146 17.06 21.28 12.96
C ARG A 146 18.26 22.20 13.22
N LEU A 147 19.22 22.21 12.31
CA LEU A 147 20.36 23.14 12.34
C LEU A 147 19.91 24.48 11.73
N GLU A 148 20.23 25.58 12.38
CA GLU A 148 20.12 26.91 11.80
C GLU A 148 21.44 27.29 11.10
N GLU A 149 21.44 28.26 10.17
CA GLU A 149 22.68 28.72 9.48
C GLU A 149 23.81 29.16 10.44
N LYS A 150 23.47 29.47 11.69
CA LYS A 150 24.43 29.86 12.74
C LYS A 150 25.17 28.67 13.37
N ASP A 151 24.71 27.44 13.10
CA ASP A 151 25.24 26.19 13.67
C ASP A 151 26.16 25.43 12.69
N LEU A 152 26.40 25.98 11.50
CA LEU A 152 27.26 25.44 10.43
C LEU A 152 28.68 26.03 10.45
#